data_AF-A0A7S1Y9L3-F1
#
_entry.id   AF-A0A7S1Y9L3-F1
#
_cell.length_a   1.000
_cell.length_b   1.000
_cell.length_c   1.000
_cell.angle_alpha   90.00
_cell.angle_beta   90.00
_cell.angle_gamma   90.00
#
_symmetry.space_group_name_H-M   'P 1'
#
loop_
_entity.id
_entity.type
_entity.pdbx_description
1 polymer ?
#
loop_
_entity_poly.entity_id
_entity_poly.type
_entity_poly.pdbx_seq_one_letter_code
_entity_poly.pdbx_strand_id
1 'polypeptide(L)'
;AGDERPDGHVTFRFDEENNFLMAIHVKGLEERCEGCKIRIHSGKSCLESPLSPALWDHQHHRQNPWEHVHYFSADGVSDTATIVSTGMDASDLNGHIVIMQDHYHEPIACGVLQQDGVKSGHVRSLYASISRMEPYELTAVRGEVVVEFFHDSSMLVDFSMMGLPPRCTHCQISIQEGTTCDAQAGSHYFDHENLDHDPWAIAHGAFYNSDEHGVAERSFFVYNGYGYADHMGHVLIVKGPDGSRIACGVLKGRYQDIVDVSDTPTLLNSE
;
A
#
# COMPACT_ATOMS: atom_id res chain seq x y z
N ALA A 1 -26.51 18.10 6.80
CA ALA A 1 -26.32 17.44 8.10
C ALA A 1 -27.53 16.54 8.41
N GLY A 2 -27.76 15.43 7.71
CA GLY A 2 -26.77 14.46 7.23
C GLY A 2 -26.72 13.32 8.25
N ASP A 3 -27.31 12.18 7.92
CA ASP A 3 -27.42 10.98 8.78
C ASP A 3 -26.14 10.13 8.69
N GLU A 4 -25.04 10.71 8.21
CA GLU A 4 -23.76 10.02 8.12
C GLU A 4 -23.29 9.67 9.54
N ARG A 5 -22.94 8.40 9.73
CA ARG A 5 -22.35 7.91 10.96
C ARG A 5 -21.09 7.15 10.62
N PRO A 6 -20.02 7.87 10.22
CA PRO A 6 -18.79 7.21 9.82
C PRO A 6 -18.23 6.37 10.96
N ASP A 7 -17.91 5.12 10.66
CA ASP A 7 -17.38 4.15 11.61
C ASP A 7 -16.30 3.31 10.91
N GLY A 8 -15.12 3.21 11.52
CA GLY A 8 -13.99 2.51 10.93
C GLY A 8 -12.64 3.05 11.37
N HIS A 9 -11.61 2.74 10.59
CA HIS A 9 -10.22 3.07 10.88
C HIS A 9 -9.54 3.73 9.69
N VAL A 10 -8.56 4.58 9.99
CA VAL A 10 -7.62 5.12 9.00
C VAL A 10 -6.23 4.79 9.50
N THR A 11 -5.48 4.04 8.72
CA THR A 11 -4.12 3.59 9.05
C THR A 11 -3.10 4.40 8.26
N PHE A 12 -2.04 4.83 8.93
CA PHE A 12 -0.92 5.55 8.33
C PHE A 12 0.34 4.70 8.47
N ARG A 13 0.95 4.31 7.34
CA ARG A 13 2.17 3.48 7.32
C ARG A 13 3.30 4.24 6.66
N PHE A 14 4.30 4.62 7.47
CA PHE A 14 5.42 5.45 7.04
C PHE A 14 6.53 4.62 6.42
N ASP A 15 7.01 5.05 5.25
CA ASP A 15 8.22 4.52 4.62
C ASP A 15 9.49 5.20 5.19
N GLU A 16 10.65 4.79 4.69
CA GLU A 16 11.96 5.31 5.11
C GLU A 16 12.19 6.78 4.73
N GLU A 17 11.41 7.32 3.78
CA GLU A 17 11.48 8.71 3.33
C GLU A 17 10.44 9.60 4.05
N ASN A 18 9.73 9.07 5.05
CA ASN A 18 8.62 9.70 5.76
C ASN A 18 7.41 10.04 4.87
N ASN A 19 7.29 9.43 3.70
CA ASN A 19 5.98 9.37 3.05
C ASN A 19 5.16 8.32 3.79
N PHE A 20 3.84 8.42 3.73
CA PHE A 20 2.98 7.39 4.30
C PHE A 20 1.90 6.94 3.34
N LEU A 21 1.63 5.63 3.34
CA LEU A 21 0.40 5.08 2.83
C LEU A 21 -0.70 5.36 3.85
N MET A 22 -1.68 6.17 3.47
CA MET A 22 -2.92 6.37 4.22
C MET A 22 -3.97 5.42 3.68
N ALA A 23 -4.26 4.34 4.40
CA ALA A 23 -5.32 3.38 4.09
C ALA A 23 -6.58 3.74 4.89
N ILE A 24 -7.72 3.77 4.21
CA ILE A 24 -9.02 4.17 4.74
C ILE A 24 -9.95 2.98 4.64
N HIS A 25 -10.51 2.58 5.78
CA HIS A 25 -11.48 1.49 5.92
C HIS A 25 -12.64 2.01 6.77
N VAL A 26 -13.53 2.77 6.15
CA VAL A 26 -14.60 3.51 6.84
C VAL A 26 -15.92 3.32 6.10
N LYS A 27 -16.97 2.95 6.85
CA LYS A 27 -18.36 2.83 6.36
C LYS A 27 -19.23 3.95 6.93
N GLY A 28 -20.46 4.08 6.44
CA GLY A 28 -21.41 5.10 6.89
C GLY A 28 -21.07 6.49 6.38
N LEU A 29 -20.31 6.54 5.28
CA LEU A 29 -19.98 7.74 4.53
C LEU A 29 -21.11 8.09 3.56
N GLU A 30 -21.05 9.29 3.00
CA GLU A 30 -21.86 9.66 1.85
C GLU A 30 -21.63 8.70 0.67
N GLU A 31 -22.69 8.36 -0.05
CA GLU A 31 -22.58 7.54 -1.26
C GLU A 31 -21.95 8.35 -2.41
N ARG A 32 -20.99 7.75 -3.13
CA ARG A 32 -20.36 8.33 -4.32
C ARG A 32 -19.73 9.67 -4.07
N CYS A 33 -19.00 9.81 -2.96
CA CYS A 33 -18.22 11.00 -2.77
C CYS A 33 -16.95 10.95 -3.60
N GLU A 34 -16.90 11.74 -4.67
CA GLU A 34 -15.71 12.00 -5.46
C GLU A 34 -15.09 13.32 -5.01
N GLY A 35 -13.91 13.27 -4.37
CA GLY A 35 -13.19 14.46 -3.92
C GLY A 35 -13.44 14.89 -2.47
N CYS A 36 -14.12 14.07 -1.67
CA CYS A 36 -14.20 14.27 -0.22
C CYS A 36 -12.79 14.34 0.40
N LYS A 37 -12.64 15.10 1.48
CA LYS A 37 -11.33 15.43 2.04
C LYS A 37 -11.07 14.69 3.34
N ILE A 38 -9.83 14.27 3.51
CA ILE A 38 -9.32 13.71 4.75
C ILE A 38 -7.95 14.32 5.03
N ARG A 39 -7.74 14.79 6.27
CA ARG A 39 -6.51 15.50 6.65
C ARG A 39 -6.13 15.23 8.09
N ILE A 40 -4.84 15.33 8.38
CA ILE A 40 -4.35 15.42 9.75
C ILE A 40 -4.32 16.90 10.15
N HIS A 41 -4.89 17.22 11.30
CA HIS A 41 -4.98 18.57 11.84
C HIS A 41 -4.18 18.72 13.14
N SER A 42 -3.77 19.96 13.43
CA SER A 42 -2.95 20.30 14.60
C SER A 42 -3.65 20.09 15.95
N GLY A 43 -4.98 19.94 15.95
CA GLY A 43 -5.73 19.61 17.15
C GLY A 43 -5.33 18.24 17.73
N LYS A 44 -5.57 18.05 19.03
CA LYS A 44 -5.28 16.81 19.78
C LYS A 44 -6.54 16.12 20.32
N SER A 45 -7.72 16.69 20.06
CA SER A 45 -9.02 16.21 20.56
C SER A 45 -10.14 16.52 19.58
N CYS A 46 -11.06 15.58 19.40
CA CYS A 46 -12.25 15.74 18.56
C CYS A 46 -13.29 16.69 19.16
N LEU A 47 -13.18 17.02 20.46
CA LEU A 47 -14.13 17.92 21.14
C LEU A 47 -13.90 19.39 20.80
N GLU A 48 -12.68 19.76 20.40
CA GLU A 48 -12.25 21.14 20.12
C GLU A 48 -11.85 21.34 18.63
N SER A 49 -12.05 20.28 17.84
CA SER A 49 -11.38 19.98 16.57
C SER A 49 -11.68 20.87 15.36
N PRO A 50 -12.93 21.28 15.04
CA PRO A 50 -13.29 21.68 13.68
C PRO A 50 -12.65 23.00 13.21
N LEU A 51 -11.82 23.64 14.05
CA LEU A 51 -11.17 24.92 13.78
C LEU A 51 -9.62 24.85 13.70
N SER A 52 -9.02 23.69 13.99
CA SER A 52 -7.55 23.57 13.92
C SER A 52 -7.06 23.48 12.48
N PRO A 53 -5.91 24.08 12.11
CA PRO A 53 -5.38 23.97 10.74
C PRO A 53 -4.80 22.57 10.45
N ALA A 54 -4.82 22.18 9.17
CA ALA A 54 -4.16 20.97 8.67
C ALA A 54 -2.64 21.03 8.89
N LEU A 55 -2.00 19.90 9.15
CA LEU A 55 -0.57 19.79 9.47
C LEU A 55 0.27 19.40 8.27
N TRP A 56 1.27 20.21 7.96
CA TRP A 56 2.37 19.83 7.06
C TRP A 56 3.59 20.69 7.34
N ASP A 57 4.77 20.23 6.92
CA ASP A 57 5.99 21.03 7.02
C ASP A 57 6.10 22.00 5.82
N HIS A 58 5.92 23.29 6.11
CA HIS A 58 6.03 24.38 5.13
C HIS A 58 7.45 24.57 4.56
N GLN A 59 8.49 24.05 5.23
CA GLN A 59 9.87 24.13 4.75
C GLN A 59 10.12 23.07 3.67
N HIS A 60 9.60 21.86 3.87
CA HIS A 60 9.69 20.77 2.90
C HIS A 60 8.67 20.92 1.76
N HIS A 61 7.47 21.42 2.06
CA HIS A 61 6.37 21.58 1.10
C HIS A 61 5.94 23.04 0.98
N ARG A 62 6.30 23.69 -0.14
CA ARG A 62 5.89 25.06 -0.45
C ARG A 62 4.41 25.18 -0.81
N GLN A 63 3.82 24.12 -1.33
CA GLN A 63 2.39 24.01 -1.62
C GLN A 63 1.74 23.11 -0.57
N ASN A 64 0.47 23.35 -0.27
CA ASN A 64 -0.26 22.54 0.69
C ASN A 64 -0.48 21.12 0.11
N PRO A 65 0.11 20.06 0.70
CA PRO A 65 -0.03 18.71 0.18
C PRO A 65 -1.48 18.21 0.26
N TRP A 66 -2.26 18.72 1.22
CA TRP A 66 -3.66 18.33 1.44
C TRP A 66 -4.67 18.86 0.43
N GLU A 67 -4.24 19.61 -0.59
CA GLU A 67 -5.13 20.06 -1.67
C GLU A 67 -5.47 18.93 -2.64
N HIS A 68 -4.63 17.90 -2.72
CA HIS A 68 -4.79 16.76 -3.62
C HIS A 68 -5.14 15.46 -2.88
N VAL A 69 -5.31 15.53 -1.56
CA VAL A 69 -5.65 14.37 -0.73
C VAL A 69 -7.16 14.28 -0.63
N HIS A 70 -7.70 13.23 -1.24
CA HIS A 70 -9.11 12.92 -1.25
C HIS A 70 -9.34 11.45 -0.91
N TYR A 71 -10.53 11.14 -0.41
CA TYR A 71 -11.03 9.77 -0.36
C TYR A 71 -12.22 9.62 -1.30
N PHE A 72 -12.40 8.40 -1.80
CA PHE A 72 -13.56 8.00 -2.58
C PHE A 72 -14.43 7.07 -1.75
N SER A 73 -15.75 7.18 -1.87
CA SER A 73 -16.69 6.24 -1.26
C SER A 73 -17.67 5.67 -2.29
N ALA A 74 -17.78 4.35 -2.35
CA ALA A 74 -18.82 3.62 -3.08
C ALA A 74 -19.79 2.99 -2.08
N ASP A 75 -21.10 3.19 -2.31
CA ASP A 75 -22.16 2.63 -1.45
C ASP A 75 -21.97 2.93 0.06
N GLY A 76 -21.44 4.13 0.36
CA GLY A 76 -21.19 4.61 1.72
C GLY A 76 -19.99 3.97 2.42
N VAL A 77 -19.11 3.29 1.67
CA VAL A 77 -17.88 2.67 2.15
C VAL A 77 -16.68 3.23 1.40
N SER A 78 -15.59 3.52 2.11
CA SER A 78 -14.28 3.80 1.55
C SER A 78 -13.32 2.72 2.03
N ASP A 79 -12.79 1.95 1.07
CA ASP A 79 -11.73 0.95 1.21
C ASP A 79 -10.61 1.30 0.23
N THR A 80 -9.96 2.44 0.45
CA THR A 80 -9.00 3.06 -0.48
C THR A 80 -7.69 3.36 0.21
N ALA A 81 -6.63 3.60 -0.57
CA ALA A 81 -5.41 4.14 -0.01
C ALA A 81 -4.74 5.14 -0.95
N THR A 82 -3.95 6.03 -0.37
CA THR A 82 -3.15 6.99 -1.13
C THR A 82 -1.84 7.26 -0.42
N ILE A 83 -0.78 7.51 -1.18
CA ILE A 83 0.51 7.93 -0.63
C ILE A 83 0.48 9.44 -0.44
N VAL A 84 0.79 9.88 0.77
CA VAL A 84 0.85 11.29 1.13
C VAL A 84 2.22 11.60 1.70
N SER A 85 2.77 12.73 1.30
CA SER A 85 3.98 13.31 1.90
C SER A 85 3.63 14.64 2.53
N THR A 86 3.73 14.73 3.85
CA THR A 86 3.50 15.98 4.60
C THR A 86 4.81 16.62 5.04
N GLY A 87 5.94 15.94 4.86
CA GLY A 87 7.24 16.34 5.39
C GLY A 87 7.36 16.17 6.91
N MET A 88 6.45 15.42 7.53
CA MET A 88 6.41 15.14 8.97
C MET A 88 6.48 13.63 9.21
N ASP A 89 7.14 13.21 10.28
CA ASP A 89 7.26 11.79 10.61
C ASP A 89 6.10 11.27 11.50
N ALA A 90 6.11 9.97 11.79
CA ALA A 90 5.09 9.34 12.63
C ALA A 90 5.01 9.94 14.04
N SER A 91 6.14 10.39 14.59
CA SER A 91 6.22 10.95 15.93
C SER A 91 5.67 12.38 15.97
N ASP A 92 5.93 13.17 14.93
CA ASP A 92 5.36 14.51 14.76
C ASP A 92 3.84 14.47 14.70
N LEU A 93 3.30 13.47 13.98
CA LEU A 93 1.85 13.32 13.75
C LEU A 93 1.13 12.61 14.90
N ASN A 94 1.85 11.91 15.80
CA ASN A 94 1.23 11.17 16.90
C ASN A 94 0.40 12.06 17.85
N GLY A 95 -0.78 11.57 18.21
CA GLY A 95 -1.77 12.26 19.05
C GLY A 95 -2.53 13.39 18.36
N HIS A 96 -2.19 13.75 17.11
CA HIS A 96 -2.98 14.69 16.33
C HIS A 96 -4.27 14.06 15.82
N ILE A 97 -5.22 14.89 15.38
CA ILE A 97 -6.51 14.39 14.92
C ILE A 97 -6.56 14.26 13.41
N VAL A 98 -7.26 13.24 12.94
CA VAL A 98 -7.64 13.06 11.55
C VAL A 98 -9.10 13.50 11.42
N ILE A 99 -9.38 14.38 10.46
CA ILE A 99 -10.73 14.86 10.16
C ILE A 99 -11.10 14.38 8.76
N MET A 100 -12.27 13.74 8.65
CA MET A 100 -12.91 13.46 7.37
C MET A 100 -14.01 14.49 7.13
N GLN A 101 -14.11 14.93 5.89
CA GLN A 101 -15.07 15.94 5.46
C GLN A 101 -15.85 15.46 4.24
N ASP A 102 -17.14 15.78 4.21
CA ASP A 102 -18.03 15.49 3.08
C ASP A 102 -17.71 16.33 1.83
N HIS A 103 -18.52 16.20 0.77
CA HIS A 103 -18.34 16.97 -0.46
C HIS A 103 -18.59 18.48 -0.30
N TYR A 104 -19.28 18.91 0.77
CA TYR A 104 -19.43 20.32 1.14
C TYR A 104 -18.27 20.83 2.00
N HIS A 105 -17.30 19.96 2.30
CA HIS A 105 -16.19 20.18 3.23
C HIS A 105 -16.64 20.37 4.68
N GLU A 106 -17.83 19.91 5.06
CA GLU A 106 -18.25 19.86 6.46
C GLU A 106 -17.61 18.66 7.15
N PRO A 107 -17.05 18.80 8.37
CA PRO A 107 -16.45 17.68 9.09
C PRO A 107 -17.53 16.66 9.49
N ILE A 108 -17.37 15.41 9.07
CA ILE A 108 -18.30 14.30 9.34
C ILE A 108 -17.75 13.27 10.32
N ALA A 109 -16.42 13.20 10.47
CA ALA A 109 -15.77 12.29 11.41
C ALA A 109 -14.47 12.88 11.95
N CYS A 110 -14.10 12.44 13.14
CA CYS A 110 -12.83 12.76 13.75
C CYS A 110 -12.29 11.57 14.53
N GLY A 111 -10.99 11.31 14.42
CA GLY A 111 -10.26 10.34 15.22
C GLY A 111 -8.93 10.91 15.71
N VAL A 112 -8.50 10.52 16.91
CA VAL A 112 -7.15 10.84 17.41
C VAL A 112 -6.19 9.80 16.86
N LEU A 113 -5.20 10.24 16.09
CA LEU A 113 -4.12 9.41 15.59
C LEU A 113 -3.27 8.91 16.77
N GLN A 114 -3.12 7.60 16.88
CA GLN A 114 -2.30 6.98 17.89
C GLN A 114 -1.30 6.08 17.20
N GLN A 115 -0.02 6.29 17.50
CA GLN A 115 1.01 5.38 17.07
C GLN A 115 0.80 4.03 17.77
N ASP A 116 0.54 2.99 16.99
CA ASP A 116 0.52 1.64 17.51
C ASP A 116 1.94 1.30 18.01
N GLY A 117 2.07 1.10 19.32
CA GLY A 117 3.35 0.73 19.95
C GLY A 117 3.77 -0.70 19.61
N VAL A 118 2.87 -1.47 18.99
CA VAL A 118 3.15 -2.73 18.32
C VAL A 118 3.38 -2.39 16.85
N LYS A 119 4.50 -2.84 16.26
CA LYS A 119 4.61 -2.88 14.80
C LYS A 119 3.38 -3.63 14.31
N SER A 120 2.39 -2.90 13.77
CA SER A 120 1.09 -3.40 13.31
C SER A 120 1.27 -4.82 12.79
N GLY A 121 0.72 -5.78 13.53
CA GLY A 121 1.16 -7.18 13.49
C GLY A 121 1.17 -7.72 12.07
N HIS A 122 2.36 -8.09 11.59
CA HIS A 122 2.51 -8.92 10.40
C HIS A 122 1.56 -10.12 10.52
N VAL A 123 0.61 -10.24 9.60
CA VAL A 123 -0.39 -11.33 9.67
C VAL A 123 0.15 -12.55 8.93
N ARG A 124 0.60 -12.35 7.68
CA ARG A 124 1.14 -13.38 6.80
C ARG A 124 2.08 -12.76 5.77
N SER A 125 2.96 -13.58 5.20
CA SER A 125 3.90 -13.13 4.17
C SER A 125 3.95 -14.08 2.98
N LEU A 126 4.07 -13.51 1.78
CA LEU A 126 4.43 -14.24 0.56
C LEU A 126 5.88 -13.94 0.19
N TYR A 127 6.52 -14.92 -0.46
CA TYR A 127 7.92 -14.87 -0.84
C TYR A 127 8.04 -15.12 -2.34
N ALA A 128 8.92 -14.38 -3.00
CA ALA A 128 9.32 -14.64 -4.37
C ALA A 128 10.83 -14.60 -4.50
N SER A 129 11.41 -15.67 -5.06
CA SER A 129 12.79 -15.64 -5.55
C SER A 129 12.77 -15.02 -6.94
N ILE A 130 13.44 -13.89 -7.08
CA ILE A 130 13.53 -13.14 -8.34
C ILE A 130 14.65 -13.74 -9.18
N SER A 131 14.34 -14.02 -10.44
CA SER A 131 15.29 -14.52 -11.43
C SER A 131 15.08 -13.81 -12.75
N ARG A 132 16.16 -13.68 -13.54
CA ARG A 132 16.11 -13.02 -14.84
C ARG A 132 15.04 -13.62 -15.77
N MET A 133 14.52 -12.78 -16.65
CA MET A 133 13.67 -13.19 -17.77
C MET A 133 14.47 -13.18 -19.09
N GLU A 134 14.31 -14.23 -19.89
CA GLU A 134 14.85 -14.27 -21.25
C GLU A 134 13.94 -13.42 -22.18
N PRO A 135 14.48 -12.72 -23.20
CA PRO A 135 15.86 -12.75 -23.71
C PRO A 135 16.75 -11.61 -23.19
N TYR A 136 16.54 -11.11 -21.97
CA TYR A 136 17.29 -9.95 -21.49
C TYR A 136 18.76 -10.29 -21.21
N GLU A 137 19.68 -9.65 -21.95
CA GLU A 137 21.12 -9.96 -22.00
C GLU A 137 21.92 -9.51 -20.76
N LEU A 138 21.31 -8.85 -19.76
CA LEU A 138 21.99 -8.60 -18.47
C LEU A 138 22.03 -9.90 -17.66
N THR A 139 23.24 -10.37 -17.37
CA THR A 139 23.51 -11.78 -17.14
C THR A 139 23.17 -12.32 -15.74
N ALA A 140 22.64 -11.54 -14.80
CA ALA A 140 22.56 -12.02 -13.40
C ALA A 140 21.46 -11.43 -12.49
N VAL A 141 20.35 -10.88 -13.00
CA VAL A 141 19.30 -10.37 -12.08
C VAL A 141 18.81 -11.49 -11.17
N ARG A 142 18.99 -11.28 -9.85
CA ARG A 142 18.55 -12.19 -8.79
C ARG A 142 18.25 -11.42 -7.52
N GLY A 143 17.37 -11.97 -6.71
CA GLY A 143 17.05 -11.39 -5.41
C GLY A 143 15.90 -12.11 -4.73
N GLU A 144 15.49 -11.56 -3.60
CA GLU A 144 14.34 -12.04 -2.85
C GLU A 144 13.38 -10.87 -2.63
N VAL A 145 12.09 -11.18 -2.71
CA VAL A 145 11.00 -10.28 -2.31
C VAL A 145 10.20 -10.95 -1.22
N VAL A 146 9.88 -10.17 -0.19
CA VAL A 146 8.91 -10.51 0.84
C VAL A 146 7.75 -9.52 0.73
N VAL A 147 6.54 -10.04 0.65
CA VAL A 147 5.31 -9.23 0.69
C VAL A 147 4.58 -9.56 1.98
N GLU A 148 4.53 -8.60 2.89
CA GLU A 148 3.89 -8.77 4.20
C GLU A 148 2.51 -8.12 4.19
N PHE A 149 1.49 -8.88 4.59
CA PHE A 149 0.10 -8.44 4.57
C PHE A 149 -0.39 -8.06 5.97
N PHE A 150 -1.12 -6.95 6.03
CA PHE A 150 -1.76 -6.46 7.24
C PHE A 150 -3.28 -6.74 7.22
N HIS A 151 -3.94 -6.54 8.37
CA HIS A 151 -5.39 -6.79 8.51
C HIS A 151 -6.27 -5.87 7.64
N ASP A 152 -5.76 -4.69 7.28
CA ASP A 152 -6.42 -3.71 6.40
C ASP A 152 -6.13 -3.96 4.91
N SER A 153 -5.61 -5.14 4.56
CA SER A 153 -5.21 -5.52 3.19
C SER A 153 -4.11 -4.64 2.57
N SER A 154 -3.56 -3.67 3.29
CA SER A 154 -2.31 -3.04 2.86
C SER A 154 -1.17 -4.06 2.99
N MET A 155 -0.11 -3.83 2.22
CA MET A 155 1.05 -4.70 2.19
C MET A 155 2.35 -3.90 2.20
N LEU A 156 3.38 -4.47 2.82
CA LEU A 156 4.77 -4.02 2.69
C LEU A 156 5.47 -4.91 1.68
N VAL A 157 5.97 -4.33 0.60
CA VAL A 157 6.84 -5.00 -0.36
C VAL A 157 8.27 -4.66 -0.01
N ASP A 158 9.01 -5.65 0.51
CA ASP A 158 10.43 -5.55 0.86
C ASP A 158 11.26 -6.40 -0.09
N PHE A 159 12.35 -5.84 -0.62
CA PHE A 159 13.19 -6.56 -1.56
C PHE A 159 14.67 -6.22 -1.44
N SER A 160 15.50 -7.22 -1.74
CA SER A 160 16.94 -7.08 -1.99
C SER A 160 17.28 -7.79 -3.29
N MET A 161 17.81 -7.04 -4.25
CA MET A 161 18.11 -7.50 -5.60
C MET A 161 19.49 -7.03 -6.05
N MET A 162 20.12 -7.83 -6.89
CA MET A 162 21.42 -7.51 -7.52
C MET A 162 21.42 -7.91 -8.99
N GLY A 163 22.40 -7.37 -9.73
CA GLY A 163 22.53 -7.62 -11.17
C GLY A 163 21.52 -6.83 -12.01
N LEU A 164 20.86 -5.83 -11.41
CA LEU A 164 19.96 -4.90 -12.09
C LEU A 164 20.76 -3.94 -13.00
N PRO A 165 20.10 -3.30 -13.98
CA PRO A 165 20.69 -2.15 -14.67
C PRO A 165 21.23 -1.15 -13.65
N PRO A 166 22.52 -0.77 -13.70
CA PRO A 166 23.11 0.12 -12.70
C PRO A 166 22.53 1.53 -12.84
N ARG A 167 22.44 2.25 -11.71
CA ARG A 167 21.93 3.63 -11.66
C ARG A 167 20.54 3.79 -12.26
N CYS A 168 19.66 2.79 -12.12
CA CYS A 168 18.27 3.02 -12.45
C CYS A 168 17.64 3.92 -11.38
N THR A 169 16.91 4.93 -11.84
CA THR A 169 16.06 5.76 -10.99
C THR A 169 14.60 5.50 -11.35
N HIS A 170 13.78 5.19 -10.35
CA HIS A 170 12.36 4.92 -10.49
C HIS A 170 12.01 3.79 -11.50
N CYS A 171 12.80 2.70 -11.55
CA CYS A 171 12.41 1.52 -12.33
C CYS A 171 11.22 0.81 -11.69
N GLN A 172 10.25 0.35 -12.48
CA GLN A 172 9.01 -0.22 -11.95
C GLN A 172 9.19 -1.65 -11.41
N ILE A 173 8.53 -1.92 -10.29
CA ILE A 173 8.33 -3.25 -9.72
C ILE A 173 6.84 -3.42 -9.43
N SER A 174 6.26 -4.57 -9.79
CA SER A 174 4.79 -4.71 -9.75
C SER A 174 4.34 -6.16 -9.69
N ILE A 175 3.23 -6.43 -9.00
CA ILE A 175 2.53 -7.73 -9.09
C ILE A 175 1.59 -7.69 -10.30
N GLN A 176 1.52 -8.77 -11.05
CA GLN A 176 0.70 -8.89 -12.27
C GLN A 176 -0.39 -9.96 -12.13
N GLU A 177 -1.43 -9.87 -12.97
CA GLU A 177 -2.56 -10.82 -12.99
C GLU A 177 -2.14 -12.26 -13.29
N GLY A 178 -1.05 -12.43 -14.04
CA GLY A 178 -0.52 -13.73 -14.41
C GLY A 178 0.12 -14.47 -13.25
N THR A 179 0.23 -15.78 -13.41
CA THR A 179 0.73 -16.71 -12.38
C THR A 179 2.02 -17.42 -12.79
N THR A 180 2.60 -17.02 -13.93
CA THR A 180 3.86 -17.58 -14.42
C THR A 180 4.77 -16.48 -14.96
N CYS A 181 6.08 -16.75 -14.91
CA CYS A 181 7.13 -15.83 -15.37
C CYS A 181 7.35 -15.88 -16.89
N ASP A 182 6.32 -16.18 -17.66
CA ASP A 182 6.37 -16.13 -19.12
C ASP A 182 5.94 -14.74 -19.62
N ALA A 183 5.86 -14.58 -20.94
CA ALA A 183 5.46 -13.32 -21.57
C ALA A 183 4.01 -12.90 -21.19
N GLN A 184 3.20 -13.82 -20.65
CA GLN A 184 1.77 -13.65 -20.41
C GLN A 184 1.46 -13.27 -18.96
N ALA A 185 2.36 -12.58 -18.27
CA ALA A 185 2.09 -12.05 -16.93
C ALA A 185 0.86 -11.10 -16.86
N GLY A 186 0.33 -10.62 -17.98
CA GLY A 186 -0.89 -9.80 -18.00
C GLY A 186 -0.65 -8.34 -17.59
N SER A 187 -1.72 -7.69 -17.15
CA SER A 187 -1.76 -6.34 -16.56
C SER A 187 -1.30 -6.34 -15.10
N HIS A 188 -1.14 -5.14 -14.54
CA HIS A 188 -0.93 -4.94 -13.12
C HIS A 188 -2.12 -5.50 -12.32
N TYR A 189 -1.84 -6.17 -11.20
CA TYR A 189 -2.86 -6.86 -10.41
C TYR A 189 -3.44 -5.96 -9.32
N PHE A 190 -4.64 -5.45 -9.50
CA PHE A 190 -5.34 -4.65 -8.50
C PHE A 190 -6.85 -4.63 -8.72
N ASP A 191 -7.59 -4.22 -7.69
CA ASP A 191 -9.04 -4.10 -7.72
C ASP A 191 -9.48 -2.88 -8.54
N HIS A 192 -9.71 -3.11 -9.84
CA HIS A 192 -10.19 -2.10 -10.78
C HIS A 192 -11.60 -1.58 -10.48
N GLU A 193 -12.39 -2.27 -9.65
CA GLU A 193 -13.74 -1.84 -9.29
C GLU A 193 -13.72 -0.82 -8.15
N ASN A 194 -12.81 -1.01 -7.20
CA ASN A 194 -12.74 -0.19 -5.99
C ASN A 194 -11.58 0.83 -5.97
N LEU A 195 -10.60 0.72 -6.88
CA LEU A 195 -9.51 1.67 -7.03
C LEU A 195 -9.61 2.46 -8.33
N ASP A 196 -9.47 3.79 -8.21
CA ASP A 196 -9.51 4.74 -9.33
C ASP A 196 -8.15 5.00 -9.97
N HIS A 197 -7.08 4.42 -9.42
CA HIS A 197 -5.71 4.54 -9.90
C HIS A 197 -4.95 3.22 -9.80
N ASP A 198 -3.89 3.10 -10.58
CA ASP A 198 -3.01 1.94 -10.60
C ASP A 198 -1.98 2.02 -9.45
N PRO A 199 -2.09 1.18 -8.41
CA PRO A 199 -1.21 1.23 -7.25
C PRO A 199 0.22 0.79 -7.59
N TRP A 200 0.43 0.18 -8.76
CA TRP A 200 1.73 -0.27 -9.23
C TRP A 200 2.43 0.74 -10.15
N ALA A 201 1.81 1.89 -10.43
CA ALA A 201 2.47 2.96 -11.15
C ALA A 201 3.55 3.62 -10.26
N ILE A 202 4.63 4.07 -10.90
CA ILE A 202 5.78 4.72 -10.24
C ILE A 202 5.34 5.92 -9.39
N ALA A 203 4.33 6.67 -9.86
CA ALA A 203 3.76 7.81 -9.15
C ALA A 203 3.15 7.44 -7.78
N HIS A 204 2.80 6.16 -7.59
CA HIS A 204 2.27 5.58 -6.36
C HIS A 204 3.31 4.71 -5.64
N GLY A 205 4.60 4.97 -5.84
CA GLY A 205 5.67 4.41 -5.01
C GLY A 205 6.16 3.01 -5.38
N ALA A 206 5.57 2.37 -6.39
CA ALA A 206 5.91 1.02 -6.85
C ALA A 206 7.15 0.99 -7.77
N PHE A 207 8.30 1.39 -7.24
CA PHE A 207 9.56 1.47 -7.96
C PHE A 207 10.76 1.01 -7.12
N TYR A 208 11.90 0.85 -7.79
CA TYR A 208 13.20 0.66 -7.18
C TYR A 208 14.23 1.63 -7.78
N ASN A 209 15.26 1.92 -6.97
CA ASN A 209 16.48 2.59 -7.41
C ASN A 209 17.65 1.60 -7.26
N SER A 210 18.52 1.51 -8.25
CA SER A 210 19.73 0.70 -8.16
C SER A 210 20.98 1.57 -8.08
N ASP A 211 21.97 1.11 -7.31
CA ASP A 211 23.26 1.78 -7.20
C ASP A 211 24.14 1.59 -8.46
N GLU A 212 25.37 2.09 -8.42
CA GLU A 212 26.31 1.94 -9.54
C GLU A 212 26.78 0.51 -9.80
N HIS A 213 26.48 -0.42 -8.89
CA HIS A 213 26.78 -1.84 -8.99
C HIS A 213 25.55 -2.68 -9.37
N GLY A 214 24.39 -2.05 -9.57
CA GLY A 214 23.15 -2.75 -9.93
C GLY A 214 22.51 -3.47 -8.74
N VAL A 215 22.75 -2.98 -7.52
CA VAL A 215 22.13 -3.45 -6.28
C VAL A 215 20.97 -2.51 -5.91
N ALA A 216 19.84 -3.08 -5.50
CA ALA A 216 18.70 -2.35 -5.00
C ALA A 216 18.14 -3.04 -3.75
N GLU A 217 18.05 -2.29 -2.65
CA GLU A 217 17.40 -2.69 -1.41
C GLU A 217 16.42 -1.58 -1.05
N ARG A 218 15.14 -1.94 -0.86
CA ARG A 218 14.09 -0.98 -0.52
C ARG A 218 12.86 -1.72 -0.02
N SER A 219 12.11 -1.03 0.81
CA SER A 219 10.74 -1.40 1.17
C SER A 219 9.75 -0.29 0.80
N PHE A 220 8.51 -0.65 0.48
CA PHE A 220 7.44 0.31 0.26
C PHE A 220 6.07 -0.29 0.52
N PHE A 221 5.14 0.54 0.99
CA PHE A 221 3.77 0.12 1.22
C PHE A 221 2.91 0.26 -0.04
N VAL A 222 1.99 -0.68 -0.22
CA VAL A 222 1.00 -0.68 -1.31
C VAL A 222 -0.35 -1.12 -0.75
N TYR A 223 -1.42 -0.61 -1.33
CA TYR A 223 -2.75 -1.17 -1.20
C TYR A 223 -3.32 -1.31 -2.59
N ASN A 224 -3.70 -2.52 -2.98
CA ASN A 224 -4.26 -2.80 -4.31
C ASN A 224 -5.67 -3.40 -4.25
N GLY A 225 -6.34 -3.32 -3.09
CA GLY A 225 -7.67 -3.85 -2.85
C GLY A 225 -7.73 -5.35 -2.53
N TYR A 226 -6.59 -6.07 -2.57
CA TYR A 226 -6.56 -7.52 -2.38
C TYR A 226 -5.72 -7.95 -1.18
N GLY A 227 -6.07 -9.09 -0.57
CA GLY A 227 -5.40 -9.62 0.61
C GLY A 227 -4.38 -10.72 0.32
N TYR A 228 -3.84 -11.34 1.37
CA TYR A 228 -2.83 -12.40 1.28
C TYR A 228 -3.23 -13.55 0.34
N ALA A 229 -4.47 -14.06 0.46
CA ALA A 229 -4.91 -15.24 -0.26
C ALA A 229 -4.99 -14.97 -1.77
N ASP A 230 -5.39 -13.77 -2.15
CA ASP A 230 -5.55 -13.33 -3.53
C ASP A 230 -4.21 -13.22 -4.27
N HIS A 231 -3.13 -12.92 -3.56
CA HIS A 231 -1.80 -12.76 -4.16
C HIS A 231 -1.02 -14.07 -4.31
N MET A 232 -1.49 -15.16 -3.72
CA MET A 232 -0.78 -16.43 -3.75
C MET A 232 -0.74 -16.99 -5.18
N GLY A 233 0.47 -17.22 -5.69
CA GLY A 233 0.70 -17.74 -7.04
C GLY A 233 0.79 -16.67 -8.13
N HIS A 234 0.47 -15.41 -7.84
CA HIS A 234 0.72 -14.29 -8.77
C HIS A 234 2.22 -14.01 -8.92
N VAL A 235 2.59 -13.36 -10.03
CA VAL A 235 3.99 -13.00 -10.29
C VAL A 235 4.29 -11.56 -9.97
N LEU A 236 5.47 -11.33 -9.42
CA LEU A 236 6.10 -10.03 -9.35
C LEU A 236 7.06 -9.88 -10.53
N ILE A 237 6.90 -8.77 -11.26
CA ILE A 237 7.72 -8.38 -12.41
C ILE A 237 8.57 -7.17 -12.04
N VAL A 238 9.85 -7.26 -12.39
CA VAL A 238 10.84 -6.18 -12.32
C VAL A 238 11.08 -5.67 -13.74
N LYS A 239 10.93 -4.35 -13.95
CA LYS A 239 11.19 -3.73 -15.25
C LYS A 239 12.50 -2.93 -15.25
N GLY A 240 13.18 -2.92 -16.39
CA GLY A 240 14.36 -2.11 -16.63
C GLY A 240 14.02 -0.64 -16.97
N PRO A 241 15.03 0.22 -17.16
CA PRO A 241 14.86 1.65 -17.44
C PRO A 241 14.06 1.96 -18.71
N ASP A 242 14.06 1.04 -19.67
CA ASP A 242 13.32 1.13 -20.94
C ASP A 242 11.90 0.54 -20.85
N GLY A 243 11.48 0.10 -19.67
CA GLY A 243 10.20 -0.56 -19.43
C GLY A 243 10.17 -2.05 -19.81
N SER A 244 11.28 -2.62 -20.29
CA SER A 244 11.37 -4.06 -20.57
C SER A 244 11.24 -4.87 -19.29
N ARG A 245 10.61 -6.06 -19.36
CA ARG A 245 10.55 -7.00 -18.22
C ARG A 245 11.90 -7.73 -18.12
N ILE A 246 12.61 -7.54 -17.02
CA ILE A 246 14.00 -8.03 -16.87
C ILE A 246 14.12 -9.18 -15.88
N ALA A 247 13.19 -9.30 -14.93
CA ALA A 247 13.17 -10.37 -13.95
C ALA A 247 11.76 -10.62 -13.42
N CYS A 248 11.57 -11.81 -12.87
CA CYS A 248 10.29 -12.27 -12.34
C CYS A 248 10.49 -13.23 -11.16
N GLY A 249 9.49 -13.27 -10.27
CA GLY A 249 9.33 -14.36 -9.31
C GLY A 249 7.85 -14.60 -8.99
N VAL A 250 7.51 -15.87 -8.74
CA VAL A 250 6.15 -16.29 -8.33
C VAL A 250 6.03 -16.17 -6.81
N LEU A 251 4.98 -15.51 -6.33
CA LEU A 251 4.67 -15.35 -4.91
C LEU A 251 4.14 -16.64 -4.31
N LYS A 252 4.74 -17.08 -3.21
CA LYS A 252 4.40 -18.33 -2.52
C LYS A 252 4.42 -18.12 -1.00
N GLY A 253 3.50 -18.76 -0.28
CA GLY A 253 3.57 -18.86 1.18
C GLY A 253 4.73 -19.74 1.63
N ARG A 254 5.10 -19.69 2.92
CA ARG A 254 6.03 -20.70 3.45
C ARG A 254 5.33 -22.04 3.53
N TYR A 255 6.10 -23.12 3.47
CA TYR A 255 5.58 -24.49 3.64
C TYR A 255 4.74 -24.64 4.92
N GLN A 256 5.04 -23.89 5.98
CA GLN A 256 4.29 -23.89 7.24
C GLN A 256 2.89 -23.25 7.11
N ASP A 257 2.69 -22.28 6.23
CA ASP A 257 1.38 -21.63 5.99
C ASP A 257 0.44 -22.48 5.11
N ILE A 258 1.00 -23.46 4.38
CA ILE A 258 0.27 -24.35 3.47
C ILE A 258 -0.38 -25.51 4.25
N VAL A 259 0.25 -25.96 5.34
CA VAL A 259 -0.23 -27.12 6.14
C VAL A 259 -1.48 -26.77 6.95
N ASP A 260 -1.62 -25.52 7.40
CA ASP A 260 -2.77 -25.05 8.20
C ASP A 260 -4.09 -24.98 7.40
N VAL A 261 -4.03 -25.07 6.07
CA VAL A 261 -5.21 -25.06 5.18
C VAL A 261 -5.66 -26.49 4.83
N SER A 262 -4.77 -27.48 4.87
CA SER A 262 -5.06 -28.84 4.38
C SER A 262 -5.42 -29.88 5.44
N ASP A 263 -5.18 -29.62 6.73
CA ASP A 263 -5.44 -30.59 7.80
C ASP A 263 -6.59 -30.14 8.73
N THR A 264 -7.83 -30.23 8.25
CA THR A 264 -8.96 -30.56 9.13
C THR A 264 -9.37 -32.01 8.87
N PRO A 265 -8.91 -32.97 9.70
CA PRO A 265 -9.44 -34.32 9.64
C PRO A 265 -10.90 -34.27 10.08
N THR A 266 -11.81 -34.58 9.16
CA THR A 266 -13.20 -34.92 9.47
C THR A 266 -13.18 -36.12 10.41
N LEU A 267 -13.39 -35.89 11.70
CA LEU A 267 -13.68 -36.96 12.65
C LEU A 267 -15.06 -37.52 12.32
N LEU A 268 -15.07 -38.62 11.55
CA LEU A 268 -16.19 -39.55 11.48
C LEU A 268 -16.40 -40.11 12.89
N ASN A 269 -17.45 -39.63 13.56
CA ASN A 269 -17.96 -40.25 14.77
C ASN A 269 -18.50 -41.64 14.43
N SER A 270 -17.90 -42.68 15.03
CA SER A 270 -18.52 -43.98 15.18
C SER A 270 -18.68 -44.29 16.67
N GLU A 271 -19.89 -44.09 17.16
CA GLU A 271 -20.51 -44.87 18.25
C GLU A 271 -21.92 -45.27 17.80
#